data_AF-A0A4Z2G941-F1
#
_entry.id   AF-A0A4Z2G941-F1
#
_cell.length_a   1.000
_cell.length_b   1.000
_cell.length_c   1.000
_cell.angle_alpha   90.00
_cell.angle_beta   90.00
_cell.angle_gamma   90.00
#
_symmetry.space_group_name_H-M   'P 1'
#
loop_
_entity.id
_entity.type
_entity.pdbx_description
1 polymer ?
#
loop_
_entity_poly.entity_id
_entity_poly.type
_entity_poly.pdbx_seq_one_letter_code
_entity_poly.pdbx_strand_id
1 'polypeptide(L)'
;MDGRKRPLAEVLTPDDGFKTPEKRAPQPGLLEPDHTRWGVEQTGRYLRAEGLGQWEDAFREQKITGVGLQYLKDADLEKMGLQFLGDRLQVLHSLRKLWLREAEPNKVFNDPVHGHVELPPLLLLFIDTPQFQRLRRIKQLGGAYLVFPGASHNRFEHCIGVAHLAGLLVQTLNQRQPELLISRRDALCVQIAGLCHDLGHGPFSHMFDNMFIPKARPGITWKHEKASLDMFDYLVSDNQLQPLMERSGLVLPEDLDFIKEQIGGPADPGGRAAARGREWPFKGRPEDKSFLYEIVANKRNGIDFARVCEVDGQKRICTRDKVGFLVGFGTR
;
A
#
# COMPACT_ATOMS: atom_id res chain seq x y z
N MET A 1 20.41 -45.98 14.01
CA MET A 1 21.47 -45.99 12.98
C MET A 1 20.94 -46.76 11.80
N ASP A 2 20.58 -46.06 10.73
CA ASP A 2 20.80 -46.50 9.34
C ASP A 2 20.45 -45.34 8.41
N GLY A 3 21.50 -44.73 7.85
CA GLY A 3 21.42 -43.53 7.05
C GLY A 3 21.04 -43.85 5.61
N ARG A 4 19.92 -43.29 5.14
CA ARG A 4 19.58 -43.26 3.71
C ARG A 4 20.49 -42.25 3.00
N LYS A 5 21.63 -42.70 2.49
CA LYS A 5 22.42 -41.95 1.51
C LYS A 5 21.81 -42.15 0.11
N ARG A 6 21.59 -41.06 -0.62
CA ARG A 6 21.25 -41.08 -2.06
C ARG A 6 22.43 -41.64 -2.86
N PRO A 7 22.19 -42.39 -3.96
CA PRO A 7 23.24 -42.78 -4.89
C PRO A 7 23.79 -41.54 -5.61
N LEU A 8 25.12 -41.43 -5.74
CA LEU A 8 25.77 -40.49 -6.65
C LEU A 8 25.47 -40.93 -8.08
N ALA A 9 24.73 -40.11 -8.82
CA ALA A 9 24.61 -40.22 -10.28
C ALA A 9 25.60 -39.26 -10.94
N GLU A 10 26.46 -39.86 -11.77
CA GLU A 10 27.08 -39.40 -13.02
C GLU A 10 27.77 -38.01 -13.05
N VAL A 11 29.08 -38.08 -13.28
CA VAL A 11 29.99 -36.98 -13.59
C VAL A 11 29.62 -36.40 -14.96
N LEU A 12 29.14 -35.16 -14.98
CA LEU A 12 28.93 -34.38 -16.20
C LEU A 12 30.27 -34.07 -16.87
N THR A 13 30.38 -34.37 -18.16
CA THR A 13 31.51 -33.97 -19.03
C THR A 13 31.43 -32.48 -19.41
N PRO A 14 32.54 -31.83 -19.80
CA PRO A 14 32.64 -30.37 -19.87
C PRO A 14 31.90 -29.68 -21.02
N ASP A 15 31.10 -30.38 -21.83
CA ASP A 15 30.64 -29.87 -23.14
C ASP A 15 29.13 -29.64 -23.26
N ASP A 16 28.35 -29.81 -22.18
CA ASP A 16 26.94 -29.38 -22.15
C ASP A 16 26.85 -27.90 -21.75
N GLY A 17 27.17 -27.04 -22.72
CA GLY A 17 26.93 -25.61 -22.63
C GLY A 17 25.43 -25.32 -22.48
N PHE A 18 25.02 -24.87 -21.29
CA PHE A 18 23.70 -24.25 -21.08
C PHE A 18 23.55 -23.06 -22.04
N LYS A 19 22.78 -23.25 -23.12
CA LYS A 19 22.36 -22.14 -23.98
C LYS A 19 21.33 -21.31 -23.20
N THR A 20 21.78 -20.16 -22.70
CA THR A 20 20.90 -19.09 -22.22
C THR A 20 19.86 -18.80 -23.31
N PRO A 21 18.55 -18.75 -23.00
CA PRO A 21 17.55 -18.37 -23.99
C PRO A 21 17.90 -16.99 -24.55
N GLU A 22 18.08 -16.91 -25.88
CA GLU A 22 18.31 -15.64 -26.53
C GLU A 22 17.16 -14.68 -26.22
N LYS A 23 17.52 -13.45 -25.84
CA LYS A 23 16.56 -12.36 -25.62
C LYS A 23 15.79 -12.14 -26.92
N ARG A 24 14.52 -12.55 -26.95
CA ARG A 24 13.62 -12.33 -28.09
C ARG A 24 13.65 -10.83 -28.43
N ALA A 25 14.21 -10.49 -29.58
CA ALA A 25 14.10 -9.13 -30.11
C ALA A 25 12.60 -8.81 -30.32
N PRO A 26 12.15 -7.56 -30.07
CA PRO A 26 10.77 -7.17 -30.31
C PRO A 26 10.42 -7.38 -31.79
N GLN A 27 9.29 -8.04 -32.06
CA GLN A 27 8.77 -8.15 -33.43
C GLN A 27 8.40 -6.75 -33.95
N PRO A 28 8.66 -6.42 -35.23
CA PRO A 28 8.28 -5.13 -35.81
C PRO A 28 6.75 -5.06 -35.89
N GLY A 29 6.12 -4.21 -35.07
CA GLY A 29 4.67 -3.98 -35.11
C GLY A 29 3.98 -3.86 -33.75
N LEU A 30 4.66 -4.23 -32.66
CA LEU A 30 4.17 -3.99 -31.31
C LEU A 30 4.59 -2.58 -30.86
N LEU A 31 3.66 -1.83 -30.24
CA LEU A 31 3.99 -0.59 -29.54
C LEU A 31 5.05 -0.91 -28.48
N GLU A 32 6.08 -0.05 -28.36
CA GLU A 32 7.11 -0.19 -27.33
C GLU A 32 6.44 -0.31 -25.95
N PRO A 33 6.76 -1.32 -25.12
CA PRO A 33 6.04 -1.57 -23.86
C PRO A 33 6.30 -0.54 -22.78
N ASP A 34 7.28 0.34 -22.98
CA ASP A 34 7.64 1.43 -22.05
C ASP A 34 7.27 2.75 -22.71
N HIS A 35 6.09 3.28 -22.36
CA HIS A 35 5.62 4.56 -22.87
C HIS A 35 6.50 5.75 -22.48
N THR A 36 7.32 5.65 -21.44
CA THR A 36 8.22 6.76 -21.06
C THR A 36 9.26 7.04 -22.15
N ARG A 37 9.48 6.08 -23.06
CA ARG A 37 10.37 6.22 -24.22
C ARG A 37 9.67 6.65 -25.50
N TRP A 38 8.35 6.81 -25.46
CA TRP A 38 7.59 7.17 -26.66
C TRP A 38 7.85 8.61 -27.06
N GLY A 39 8.27 8.78 -28.31
CA GLY A 39 8.20 10.07 -28.99
C GLY A 39 6.77 10.42 -29.41
N VAL A 40 6.65 11.52 -30.14
CA VAL A 40 5.36 12.04 -30.64
C VAL A 40 4.68 11.04 -31.58
N GLU A 41 5.45 10.38 -32.47
CA GLU A 41 4.92 9.38 -33.40
C GLU A 41 4.37 8.14 -32.70
N GLN A 42 5.07 7.63 -31.68
CA GLN A 42 4.60 6.48 -30.91
C GLN A 42 3.33 6.82 -30.13
N THR A 43 3.26 8.04 -29.58
CA THR A 43 2.06 8.56 -28.91
C THR A 43 0.86 8.63 -29.87
N GLY A 44 1.07 9.12 -31.09
CA GLY A 44 0.05 9.14 -32.14
C GLY A 44 -0.44 7.74 -32.55
N ARG A 45 0.46 6.76 -32.68
CA ARG A 45 0.08 5.36 -32.94
C ARG A 45 -0.76 4.76 -31.82
N TYR A 46 -0.43 5.06 -30.57
CA TYR A 46 -1.22 4.62 -29.42
C TYR A 46 -2.64 5.20 -29.45
N LEU A 47 -2.79 6.50 -29.73
CA LEU A 47 -4.11 7.13 -29.88
C LEU A 47 -4.94 6.45 -30.97
N ARG A 48 -4.35 6.16 -32.14
CA ARG A 48 -5.04 5.41 -33.20
C ARG A 48 -5.48 4.01 -32.75
N ALA A 49 -4.60 3.28 -32.06
CA ALA A 49 -4.90 1.93 -31.59
C ALA A 49 -6.06 1.88 -30.57
N GLU A 50 -6.23 2.94 -29.78
CA GLU A 50 -7.33 3.07 -28.81
C GLU A 50 -8.59 3.76 -29.38
N GLY A 51 -8.66 3.96 -30.71
CA GLY A 51 -9.80 4.58 -31.37
C GLY A 51 -9.88 6.10 -31.20
N LEU A 52 -8.80 6.75 -30.74
CA LEU A 52 -8.68 8.18 -30.49
C LEU A 52 -7.88 8.91 -31.58
N GLY A 53 -7.75 8.30 -32.77
CA GLY A 53 -6.92 8.82 -33.87
C GLY A 53 -7.29 10.22 -34.34
N GLN A 54 -8.55 10.64 -34.16
CA GLN A 54 -9.01 12.00 -34.48
C GLN A 54 -8.30 13.11 -33.68
N TRP A 55 -7.68 12.76 -32.55
CA TRP A 55 -6.94 13.70 -31.70
C TRP A 55 -5.42 13.61 -31.90
N GLU A 56 -4.92 12.78 -32.83
CA GLU A 56 -3.50 12.60 -33.07
C GLU A 56 -2.80 13.92 -33.45
N ASP A 57 -3.41 14.71 -34.32
CA ASP A 57 -2.83 15.97 -34.79
C ASP A 57 -2.71 17.00 -33.65
N ALA A 58 -3.70 17.09 -32.76
CA ALA A 58 -3.65 17.98 -31.59
C ALA A 58 -2.51 17.60 -30.63
N PHE A 59 -2.30 16.30 -30.39
CA PHE A 59 -1.19 15.81 -29.56
C PHE A 59 0.16 16.00 -30.26
N ARG A 60 0.19 15.89 -31.58
CA ARG A 60 1.39 16.07 -32.41
C ARG A 60 1.83 17.53 -32.49
N GLU A 61 0.90 18.46 -32.67
CA GLU A 61 1.16 19.91 -32.67
C GLU A 61 1.76 20.38 -31.34
N GLN A 62 1.24 19.84 -30.23
CA GLN A 62 1.72 20.13 -28.88
C GLN A 62 2.96 19.32 -28.50
N LYS A 63 3.49 18.50 -29.42
CA LYS A 63 4.68 17.66 -29.24
C LYS A 63 4.61 16.77 -28.00
N ILE A 64 3.42 16.23 -27.72
CA ILE A 64 3.19 15.37 -26.56
C ILE A 64 3.92 14.04 -26.79
N THR A 65 4.88 13.76 -25.90
CA THR A 65 5.58 12.48 -25.81
C THR A 65 4.88 11.57 -24.79
N GLY A 66 5.28 10.31 -24.69
CA GLY A 66 4.69 9.41 -23.69
C GLY A 66 4.96 9.84 -22.24
N VAL A 67 6.06 10.57 -21.97
CA VAL A 67 6.25 11.26 -20.69
C VAL A 67 5.21 12.37 -20.51
N GLY A 68 4.94 13.15 -21.56
CA GLY A 68 3.92 14.22 -21.54
C GLY A 68 2.51 13.70 -21.25
N LEU A 69 2.17 12.51 -21.74
CA LEU A 69 0.88 11.85 -21.47
C LEU A 69 0.58 11.70 -19.98
N GLN A 70 1.62 11.53 -19.14
CA GLN A 70 1.46 11.32 -17.69
C GLN A 70 0.91 12.54 -16.96
N TYR A 71 1.12 13.73 -17.52
CA TYR A 71 0.81 14.99 -16.86
C TYR A 71 -0.43 15.67 -17.43
N LEU A 72 -1.06 15.09 -18.46
CA LEU A 72 -2.26 15.65 -19.07
C LEU A 72 -3.45 15.62 -18.10
N LYS A 73 -3.98 16.81 -17.80
CA LYS A 73 -5.22 17.00 -17.05
C LYS A 73 -6.35 17.42 -17.99
N ASP A 74 -7.58 17.38 -17.48
CA ASP A 74 -8.77 17.84 -18.22
C ASP A 74 -8.59 19.25 -18.82
N ALA A 75 -8.05 20.18 -18.02
CA ALA A 75 -7.77 21.54 -18.45
C ALA A 75 -6.71 21.64 -19.56
N ASP A 76 -5.78 20.70 -19.62
CA ASP A 76 -4.77 20.67 -20.68
C ASP A 76 -5.40 20.18 -21.98
N LEU A 77 -6.22 19.13 -21.93
CA LEU A 77 -6.97 18.64 -23.09
C LEU A 77 -7.94 19.69 -23.65
N GLU A 78 -8.58 20.47 -22.77
CA GLU A 78 -9.43 21.59 -23.18
C GLU A 78 -8.62 22.66 -23.93
N LYS A 79 -7.44 23.03 -23.43
CA LYS A 79 -6.52 23.97 -24.12
C LYS A 79 -5.97 23.42 -25.43
N MET A 80 -5.87 22.10 -25.56
CA MET A 80 -5.48 21.41 -26.79
C MET A 80 -6.60 21.36 -27.85
N GLY A 81 -7.79 21.89 -27.54
CA GLY A 81 -8.91 21.98 -28.47
C GLY A 81 -9.98 20.90 -28.31
N LEU A 82 -9.88 20.02 -27.30
CA LEU A 82 -10.92 19.03 -27.02
C LEU A 82 -12.05 19.68 -26.21
N GLN A 83 -12.98 20.35 -26.92
CA GLN A 83 -14.02 21.17 -26.30
C GLN A 83 -15.11 20.35 -25.57
N PHE A 84 -15.41 19.14 -26.06
CA PHE A 84 -16.45 18.31 -25.46
C PHE A 84 -15.91 17.50 -24.28
N LEU A 85 -16.62 17.57 -23.15
CA LEU A 85 -16.26 16.83 -21.93
C LEU A 85 -16.19 15.31 -22.17
N GLY A 86 -17.09 14.76 -22.99
CA GLY A 86 -17.11 13.33 -23.31
C GLY A 86 -15.80 12.85 -23.94
N ASP A 87 -15.27 13.60 -24.90
CA ASP A 87 -14.03 13.28 -25.59
C ASP A 87 -12.82 13.36 -24.65
N ARG A 88 -12.77 14.41 -23.82
CA ARG A 88 -11.72 14.56 -22.80
C ARG A 88 -11.73 13.40 -21.81
N LEU A 89 -12.91 13.00 -21.34
CA LEU A 89 -13.05 11.85 -20.45
C LEU A 89 -12.63 10.55 -21.12
N GLN A 90 -12.93 10.36 -22.41
CA GLN A 90 -12.53 9.17 -23.17
C GLN A 90 -11.00 9.08 -23.34
N VAL A 91 -10.35 10.21 -23.65
CA VAL A 91 -8.89 10.30 -23.70
C VAL A 91 -8.28 10.01 -22.31
N LEU A 92 -8.73 10.69 -21.26
CA LEU A 92 -8.26 10.46 -19.89
C LEU A 92 -8.50 9.03 -19.40
N HIS A 93 -9.59 8.39 -19.85
CA HIS A 93 -9.85 6.98 -19.57
C HIS A 93 -8.85 6.07 -20.27
N SER A 94 -8.56 6.33 -21.55
CA SER A 94 -7.58 5.57 -22.31
C SER A 94 -6.18 5.70 -21.71
N LEU A 95 -5.76 6.92 -21.36
CA LEU A 95 -4.48 7.15 -20.69
C LEU A 95 -4.39 6.40 -19.34
N ARG A 96 -5.47 6.42 -18.55
CA ARG A 96 -5.55 5.59 -17.33
C ARG A 96 -5.37 4.11 -17.65
N LYS A 97 -6.01 3.60 -18.70
CA LYS A 97 -5.87 2.21 -19.15
C LYS A 97 -4.44 1.88 -19.60
N LEU A 98 -3.74 2.80 -20.26
CA LEU A 98 -2.32 2.65 -20.60
C LEU A 98 -1.46 2.47 -19.34
N TRP A 99 -1.69 3.28 -18.31
CA TRP A 99 -1.01 3.15 -17.01
C TRP A 99 -1.36 1.86 -16.27
N LEU A 100 -2.58 1.35 -16.46
CA LEU A 100 -2.98 0.05 -15.92
C LEU A 100 -2.32 -1.13 -16.66
N ARG A 101 -2.01 -1.00 -17.96
CA ARG A 101 -1.33 -2.05 -18.76
C ARG A 101 0.15 -2.19 -18.43
N GLU A 102 0.78 -1.09 -18.01
CA GLU A 102 2.17 -1.06 -17.53
C GLU A 102 2.28 -1.11 -16.00
N ALA A 103 1.18 -1.36 -15.28
CA ALA A 103 1.28 -1.57 -13.84
C ALA A 103 2.24 -2.73 -13.61
N GLU A 104 3.44 -2.40 -13.11
CA GLU A 104 4.45 -3.37 -12.68
C GLU A 104 3.73 -4.48 -11.91
N PRO A 105 4.01 -5.76 -12.21
CA PRO A 105 3.29 -6.85 -11.60
C PRO A 105 3.40 -6.75 -10.09
N ASN A 106 2.30 -7.08 -9.40
CA ASN A 106 2.30 -7.12 -7.94
C ASN A 106 3.46 -7.99 -7.45
N LYS A 107 4.14 -7.53 -6.41
CA LYS A 107 5.16 -8.35 -5.75
C LYS A 107 4.46 -9.37 -4.87
N VAL A 108 4.82 -10.62 -5.06
CA VAL A 108 4.37 -11.73 -4.22
C VAL A 108 5.34 -11.91 -3.07
N PHE A 109 4.82 -11.84 -1.84
CA PHE A 109 5.47 -12.29 -0.62
C PHE A 109 4.91 -13.65 -0.22
N ASN A 110 5.77 -14.53 0.28
CA ASN A 110 5.32 -15.78 0.90
C ASN A 110 5.23 -15.56 2.41
N ASP A 111 4.01 -15.48 2.91
CA ASP A 111 3.68 -15.26 4.31
C ASP A 111 3.12 -16.54 4.93
N PRO A 112 3.64 -17.03 6.07
CA PRO A 112 3.18 -18.29 6.67
C PRO A 112 1.76 -18.23 7.24
N VAL A 113 1.18 -17.03 7.41
CA VAL A 113 -0.18 -16.82 7.93
C VAL A 113 -1.17 -16.62 6.78
N HIS A 114 -0.78 -15.86 5.76
CA HIS A 114 -1.67 -15.44 4.67
C HIS A 114 -1.40 -16.16 3.34
N GLY A 115 -0.38 -17.02 3.27
CA GLY A 115 0.05 -17.66 2.03
C GLY A 115 0.70 -16.66 1.08
N HIS A 116 0.21 -16.58 -0.16
CA HIS A 116 0.71 -15.63 -1.13
C HIS A 116 0.09 -14.25 -0.91
N VAL A 117 0.92 -13.29 -0.50
CA VAL A 117 0.54 -11.90 -0.31
C VAL A 117 1.00 -11.09 -1.51
N GLU A 118 0.04 -10.59 -2.29
CA GLU A 118 0.31 -9.68 -3.41
C GLU A 118 0.23 -8.22 -2.94
N LEU A 119 1.29 -7.46 -3.16
CA LEU A 119 1.33 -6.02 -2.90
C LEU A 119 1.58 -5.22 -4.18
N PRO A 120 0.85 -4.11 -4.40
CA PRO A 120 1.12 -3.21 -5.50
C PRO A 120 2.53 -2.62 -5.46
N PRO A 121 3.15 -2.33 -6.61
CA PRO A 121 4.51 -1.75 -6.70
C PRO A 121 4.71 -0.49 -5.85
N LEU A 122 3.68 0.36 -5.75
CA LEU A 122 3.72 1.57 -4.91
C LEU A 122 4.06 1.23 -3.45
N LEU A 123 3.53 0.14 -2.90
CA LEU A 123 3.81 -0.25 -1.51
C LEU A 123 5.27 -0.69 -1.32
N LEU A 124 5.90 -1.25 -2.34
CA LEU A 124 7.31 -1.65 -2.27
C LEU A 124 8.22 -0.44 -2.07
N LEU A 125 7.86 0.71 -2.64
CA LEU A 125 8.60 1.95 -2.44
C LEU A 125 8.65 2.39 -0.98
N PHE A 126 7.63 2.04 -0.18
CA PHE A 126 7.65 2.25 1.27
C PHE A 126 8.41 1.13 1.99
N ILE A 127 8.22 -0.12 1.56
CA ILE A 127 8.86 -1.29 2.17
C ILE A 127 10.38 -1.21 2.06
N ASP A 128 10.90 -0.80 0.91
CA ASP A 128 12.35 -0.77 0.61
C ASP A 128 13.02 0.52 1.07
N THR A 129 12.56 1.07 2.19
CA THR A 129 13.16 2.23 2.87
C THR A 129 13.81 1.82 4.19
N PRO A 130 14.88 2.50 4.65
CA PRO A 130 15.45 2.27 5.98
C PRO A 130 14.42 2.37 7.11
N GLN A 131 13.50 3.34 6.99
CA GLN A 131 12.45 3.65 7.96
C GLN A 131 11.50 2.48 8.18
N PHE A 132 11.14 1.76 7.09
CA PHE A 132 10.31 0.56 7.16
C PHE A 132 11.12 -0.70 7.48
N GLN A 133 12.27 -0.91 6.82
CA GLN A 133 13.12 -2.08 7.02
C GLN A 133 13.60 -2.24 8.48
N ARG A 134 13.68 -1.14 9.25
CA ARG A 134 14.01 -1.21 10.67
C ARG A 134 13.04 -2.12 11.46
N LEU A 135 11.77 -2.23 11.02
CA LEU A 135 10.76 -3.04 11.70
C LEU A 135 11.12 -4.53 11.76
N ARG A 136 12.07 -5.00 10.92
CA ARG A 136 12.62 -6.36 10.98
C ARG A 136 13.37 -6.65 12.29
N ARG A 137 13.74 -5.60 13.03
CA ARG A 137 14.53 -5.67 14.26
C ARG A 137 13.68 -5.44 15.52
N ILE A 138 12.37 -5.27 15.39
CA ILE A 138 11.46 -4.97 16.49
C ILE A 138 10.49 -6.13 16.67
N LYS A 139 10.67 -6.90 17.75
CA LYS A 139 9.81 -8.05 18.09
C LYS A 139 8.38 -7.60 18.36
N GLN A 140 7.41 -8.28 17.73
CA GLN A 140 5.98 -7.97 17.87
C GLN A 140 5.57 -8.00 19.35
N LEU A 141 5.86 -9.11 20.03
CA LEU A 141 5.47 -9.34 21.41
C LEU A 141 6.58 -8.99 22.42
N GLY A 142 7.58 -8.21 21.98
CA GLY A 142 8.66 -7.74 22.83
C GLY A 142 9.32 -8.86 23.66
N GLY A 143 9.28 -8.70 24.99
CA GLY A 143 9.91 -9.64 25.93
C GLY A 143 9.28 -11.03 25.96
N ALA A 144 8.06 -11.20 25.43
CA ALA A 144 7.41 -12.51 25.37
C ALA A 144 8.24 -13.53 24.57
N TYR A 145 9.06 -13.09 23.62
CA TYR A 145 10.00 -13.95 22.89
C TYR A 145 10.99 -14.68 23.82
N LEU A 146 11.35 -14.09 24.97
CA LEU A 146 12.24 -14.71 25.95
C LEU A 146 11.57 -15.82 26.75
N VAL A 147 10.23 -15.89 26.73
CA VAL A 147 9.42 -16.92 27.41
C VAL A 147 8.87 -17.93 26.40
N PHE A 148 8.45 -17.45 25.23
CA PHE A 148 7.85 -18.22 24.16
C PHE A 148 8.75 -18.16 22.93
N PRO A 149 9.60 -19.17 22.67
CA PRO A 149 10.56 -19.13 21.56
C PRO A 149 9.90 -19.04 20.17
N GLY A 150 8.64 -19.46 20.05
CA GLY A 150 7.83 -19.29 18.83
C GLY A 150 7.34 -17.86 18.58
N ALA A 151 7.40 -16.96 19.57
CA ALA A 151 7.06 -15.54 19.43
C ALA A 151 8.23 -14.74 18.82
N SER A 152 8.89 -15.28 17.80
CA SER A 152 10.09 -14.72 17.18
C SER A 152 9.80 -13.65 16.12
N HIS A 153 8.53 -13.50 15.75
CA HIS A 153 8.08 -12.56 14.71
C HIS A 153 8.24 -11.10 15.13
N ASN A 154 8.45 -10.25 14.12
CA ASN A 154 8.69 -8.82 14.22
C ASN A 154 7.51 -8.02 13.63
N ARG A 155 7.54 -6.71 13.86
CA ARG A 155 6.55 -5.76 13.32
C ARG A 155 6.54 -5.71 11.78
N PHE A 156 7.65 -6.06 11.12
CA PHE A 156 7.77 -6.01 9.66
C PHE A 156 6.75 -6.89 8.92
N GLU A 157 6.74 -8.19 9.21
CA GLU A 157 5.81 -9.14 8.59
C GLU A 157 4.37 -8.87 9.01
N HIS A 158 4.15 -8.37 10.23
CA HIS A 158 2.83 -7.92 10.69
C HIS A 158 2.31 -6.77 9.82
N CYS A 159 3.11 -5.73 9.58
CA CYS A 159 2.72 -4.59 8.73
C CYS A 159 2.37 -5.02 7.29
N ILE A 160 3.13 -5.96 6.72
CA ILE A 160 2.83 -6.53 5.39
C ILE A 160 1.49 -7.26 5.41
N GLY A 161 1.24 -8.08 6.43
CA GLY A 161 -0.04 -8.78 6.61
C GLY A 161 -1.22 -7.82 6.76
N VAL A 162 -1.06 -6.75 7.53
CA VAL A 162 -2.09 -5.71 7.70
C VAL A 162 -2.39 -5.00 6.39
N ALA A 163 -1.37 -4.62 5.62
CA ALA A 163 -1.57 -4.02 4.29
C ALA A 163 -2.33 -4.95 3.33
N HIS A 164 -2.02 -6.24 3.38
CA HIS A 164 -2.71 -7.26 2.58
C HIS A 164 -4.19 -7.38 2.95
N LEU A 165 -4.49 -7.56 4.24
CA LEU A 165 -5.86 -7.66 4.73
C LEU A 165 -6.65 -6.38 4.43
N ALA A 166 -6.00 -5.21 4.49
CA ALA A 166 -6.62 -3.94 4.13
C ALA A 166 -7.01 -3.87 2.66
N GLY A 167 -6.13 -4.34 1.78
CA GLY A 167 -6.46 -4.49 0.37
C GLY A 167 -7.64 -5.42 0.14
N LEU A 168 -7.64 -6.59 0.78
CA LEU A 168 -8.72 -7.58 0.63
C LEU A 168 -10.06 -7.04 1.13
N LEU A 169 -10.09 -6.34 2.27
CA LEU A 169 -11.33 -5.80 2.82
C LEU A 169 -11.90 -4.72 1.90
N VAL A 170 -11.06 -3.76 1.47
CA VAL A 170 -11.49 -2.70 0.56
C VAL A 170 -11.97 -3.27 -0.78
N GLN A 171 -11.25 -4.25 -1.33
CA GLN A 171 -11.64 -4.93 -2.56
C GLN A 171 -12.98 -5.65 -2.40
N THR A 172 -13.19 -6.34 -1.28
CA THR A 172 -14.44 -7.05 -0.99
C THR A 172 -15.61 -6.08 -0.87
N LEU A 173 -15.43 -4.97 -0.16
CA LEU A 173 -16.44 -3.91 -0.06
C LEU A 173 -16.79 -3.35 -1.45
N ASN A 174 -15.78 -3.04 -2.26
CA ASN A 174 -16.00 -2.49 -3.60
C ASN A 174 -16.70 -3.47 -4.54
N GLN A 175 -16.42 -4.78 -4.43
CA GLN A 175 -17.08 -5.81 -5.23
C GLN A 175 -18.53 -6.05 -4.81
N ARG A 176 -18.82 -6.01 -3.50
CA ARG A 176 -20.15 -6.29 -2.96
C ARG A 176 -21.07 -5.08 -3.01
N GLN A 177 -20.49 -3.87 -2.95
CA GLN A 177 -21.21 -2.61 -2.90
C GLN A 177 -20.53 -1.58 -3.83
N PRO A 178 -20.62 -1.75 -5.16
CA PRO A 178 -20.02 -0.83 -6.13
C PRO A 178 -20.53 0.61 -6.00
N GLU A 179 -21.72 0.81 -5.44
CA GLU A 179 -22.32 2.11 -5.14
C GLU A 179 -21.53 2.94 -4.11
N LEU A 180 -20.61 2.31 -3.35
CA LEU A 180 -19.70 3.01 -2.45
C LEU A 180 -18.57 3.76 -3.18
N LEU A 181 -18.44 3.57 -4.50
CA LEU A 181 -17.50 4.29 -5.36
C LEU A 181 -16.05 4.29 -4.83
N ILE A 182 -15.61 3.12 -4.34
CA ILE A 182 -14.27 2.92 -3.83
C ILE A 182 -13.31 2.86 -5.04
N SER A 183 -12.43 3.85 -5.13
CA SER A 183 -11.48 3.93 -6.23
C SER A 183 -10.22 3.12 -5.94
N ARG A 184 -9.43 2.82 -6.99
CA ARG A 184 -8.07 2.25 -6.83
C ARG A 184 -7.19 3.14 -5.94
N ARG A 185 -7.36 4.47 -6.04
CA ARG A 185 -6.66 5.46 -5.21
C ARG A 185 -6.99 5.27 -3.73
N ASP A 186 -8.26 5.03 -3.40
CA ASP A 186 -8.70 4.76 -2.03
C ASP A 186 -8.09 3.46 -1.50
N ALA A 187 -8.15 2.39 -2.30
CA ALA A 187 -7.55 1.10 -1.94
C ALA A 187 -6.04 1.21 -1.66
N LEU A 188 -5.29 1.91 -2.52
CA LEU A 188 -3.86 2.14 -2.29
C LEU A 188 -3.61 2.92 -0.99
N CYS A 189 -4.37 3.98 -0.72
CA CYS A 189 -4.21 4.76 0.51
C CYS A 189 -4.49 3.91 1.76
N VAL A 190 -5.54 3.09 1.73
CA VAL A 190 -5.89 2.19 2.85
C VAL A 190 -4.80 1.13 3.05
N GLN A 191 -4.26 0.56 1.98
CA GLN A 191 -3.15 -0.38 2.06
C GLN A 191 -1.86 0.28 2.60
N ILE A 192 -1.54 1.51 2.18
CA ILE A 192 -0.39 2.25 2.71
C ILE A 192 -0.57 2.59 4.19
N ALA A 193 -1.78 2.98 4.59
CA ALA A 193 -2.10 3.21 6.00
C ALA A 193 -1.92 1.93 6.83
N GLY A 194 -2.46 0.80 6.34
CA GLY A 194 -2.26 -0.51 6.97
C GLY A 194 -0.79 -0.93 7.05
N LEU A 195 -0.02 -0.67 6.00
CA LEU A 195 1.42 -0.91 5.97
C LEU A 195 2.16 -0.06 7.02
N CYS A 196 1.76 1.20 7.16
CA CYS A 196 2.52 2.20 7.91
C CYS A 196 2.05 2.41 9.36
N HIS A 197 0.96 1.76 9.80
CA HIS A 197 0.35 2.02 11.11
C HIS A 197 1.31 1.84 12.30
N ASP A 198 2.25 0.91 12.18
CA ASP A 198 3.22 0.53 13.21
C ASP A 198 4.62 1.11 12.99
N LEU A 199 4.78 2.05 12.05
CA LEU A 199 6.05 2.72 11.77
C LEU A 199 6.63 3.44 12.99
N GLY A 200 5.90 3.68 14.06
CA GLY A 200 6.37 4.40 15.24
C GLY A 200 6.84 3.52 16.39
N HIS A 201 6.71 2.19 16.29
CA HIS A 201 7.08 1.32 17.40
C HIS A 201 8.58 1.39 17.72
N GLY A 202 8.88 1.43 19.03
CA GLY A 202 10.23 1.39 19.59
C GLY A 202 10.70 -0.02 19.95
N PRO A 203 11.89 -0.15 20.55
CA PRO A 203 12.42 -1.44 21.01
C PRO A 203 11.45 -2.18 21.93
N PHE A 204 11.21 -3.47 21.62
CA PHE A 204 10.24 -4.32 22.34
C PHE A 204 8.78 -3.84 22.27
N SER A 205 8.41 -3.14 21.18
CA SER A 205 7.02 -2.76 20.85
C SER A 205 6.34 -2.03 22.00
N HIS A 206 5.28 -2.62 22.58
CA HIS A 206 4.47 -1.98 23.61
C HIS A 206 5.20 -1.75 24.95
N MET A 207 6.36 -2.37 25.16
CA MET A 207 7.19 -2.07 26.33
C MET A 207 7.73 -0.64 26.25
N PHE A 208 7.97 -0.11 25.04
CA PHE A 208 8.60 1.19 24.86
C PHE A 208 7.66 2.37 25.18
N ASP A 209 6.47 2.42 24.58
CA ASP A 209 5.43 3.43 24.87
C ASP A 209 4.85 3.26 26.25
N ASN A 210 4.48 2.05 26.65
CA ASN A 210 3.64 1.89 27.84
C ASN A 210 4.45 1.77 29.13
N MET A 211 5.76 1.48 29.05
CA MET A 211 6.59 1.28 30.24
C MET A 211 7.86 2.14 30.24
N PHE A 212 8.69 2.07 29.19
CA PHE A 212 9.99 2.73 29.20
C PHE A 212 9.85 4.26 29.15
N ILE A 213 9.15 4.82 28.15
CA ILE A 213 9.01 6.27 28.01
C ILE A 213 8.32 6.91 29.24
N PRO A 214 7.21 6.37 29.77
CA PRO A 214 6.58 6.93 30.98
C PRO A 214 7.51 6.94 32.19
N LYS A 215 8.40 5.94 32.33
CA LYS A 215 9.37 5.88 33.43
C LYS A 215 10.58 6.78 33.20
N ALA A 216 11.12 6.80 31.98
CA ALA A 216 12.32 7.57 31.65
C ALA A 216 12.04 9.06 31.46
N ARG A 217 10.83 9.42 31.00
CA ARG A 217 10.41 10.78 30.65
C ARG A 217 8.94 11.02 31.07
N PRO A 218 8.63 11.06 32.38
CA PRO A 218 7.26 11.12 32.91
C PRO A 218 6.47 12.38 32.51
N GLY A 219 7.12 13.43 32.01
CA GLY A 219 6.46 14.65 31.51
C GLY A 219 6.09 14.64 30.03
N ILE A 220 6.37 13.54 29.31
CA ILE A 220 6.12 13.45 27.86
C ILE A 220 5.11 12.36 27.58
N THR A 221 3.99 12.75 26.99
CA THR A 221 3.03 11.82 26.41
C THR A 221 3.55 11.38 25.05
N TRP A 222 3.97 10.12 24.96
CA TRP A 222 4.40 9.50 23.71
C TRP A 222 3.48 8.34 23.38
N LYS A 223 3.09 8.23 22.12
CA LYS A 223 2.27 7.15 21.58
C LYS A 223 2.92 6.66 20.30
N HIS A 224 2.98 5.34 20.10
CA HIS A 224 3.58 4.79 18.89
C HIS A 224 2.82 5.25 17.64
N GLU A 225 1.51 5.48 17.71
CA GLU A 225 0.74 6.00 16.58
C GLU A 225 1.21 7.40 16.16
N LYS A 226 1.48 8.30 17.12
CA LYS A 226 2.02 9.64 16.80
C LYS A 226 3.42 9.52 16.19
N ALA A 227 4.25 8.64 16.73
CA ALA A 227 5.56 8.35 16.15
C ALA A 227 5.47 7.70 14.77
N SER A 228 4.40 6.93 14.47
CA SER A 228 4.15 6.37 13.14
C SER A 228 3.87 7.47 12.13
N LEU A 229 3.11 8.51 12.51
CA LEU A 229 2.90 9.68 11.66
C LEU A 229 4.19 10.43 11.38
N ASP A 230 4.99 10.69 12.43
CA ASP A 230 6.25 11.42 12.30
C ASP A 230 7.27 10.63 11.46
N MET A 231 7.32 9.30 11.65
CA MET A 231 8.16 8.41 10.85
C MET A 231 7.66 8.28 9.41
N PHE A 232 6.35 8.32 9.16
CA PHE A 232 5.78 8.32 7.82
C PHE A 232 6.15 9.59 7.05
N ASP A 233 6.01 10.77 7.68
CA ASP A 233 6.44 12.04 7.07
C ASP A 233 7.96 12.05 6.79
N TYR A 234 8.77 11.51 7.71
CA TYR A 234 10.22 11.34 7.49
C TYR A 234 10.52 10.36 6.34
N LEU A 235 9.86 9.21 6.30
CA LEU A 235 10.02 8.20 5.23
C LEU A 235 9.70 8.81 3.86
N VAL A 236 8.56 9.49 3.73
CA VAL A 236 8.14 10.09 2.46
C VAL A 236 9.10 11.18 1.99
N SER A 237 9.57 12.02 2.91
CA SER A 237 10.47 13.15 2.59
C SER A 237 11.90 12.68 2.26
N ASP A 238 12.50 11.85 3.10
CA ASP A 238 13.88 11.37 2.98
C ASP A 238 14.10 10.54 1.70
N ASN A 239 13.08 9.77 1.30
CA ASN A 239 13.13 8.91 0.12
C ASN A 239 12.49 9.56 -1.12
N GLN A 240 12.08 10.84 -1.06
CA GLN A 240 11.48 11.59 -2.17
C GLN A 240 10.29 10.84 -2.82
N LEU A 241 9.38 10.30 -2.01
CA LEU A 241 8.31 9.44 -2.51
C LEU A 241 7.14 10.21 -3.13
N GLN A 242 6.99 11.51 -2.89
CA GLN A 242 5.84 12.28 -3.37
C GLN A 242 5.64 12.20 -4.90
N PRO A 243 6.66 12.42 -5.76
CA PRO A 243 6.49 12.27 -7.21
C PRO A 243 6.16 10.83 -7.63
N LEU A 244 6.62 9.82 -6.88
CA LEU A 244 6.31 8.41 -7.14
C LEU A 244 4.84 8.07 -6.78
N MET A 245 4.33 8.64 -5.70
CA MET A 245 2.93 8.54 -5.30
C MET A 245 2.03 9.17 -6.37
N GLU A 246 2.37 10.37 -6.84
CA GLU A 246 1.62 11.07 -7.90
C GLU A 246 1.63 10.27 -9.21
N ARG A 247 2.78 9.76 -9.63
CA ARG A 247 2.89 8.85 -10.80
C ARG A 247 2.03 7.59 -10.67
N SER A 248 1.80 7.13 -9.44
CA SER A 248 0.96 5.96 -9.16
C SER A 248 -0.55 6.27 -9.09
N GLY A 249 -0.92 7.55 -9.26
CA GLY A 249 -2.30 8.03 -9.29
C GLY A 249 -2.84 8.57 -7.96
N LEU A 250 -1.97 8.84 -6.97
CA LEU A 250 -2.36 9.55 -5.75
C LEU A 250 -2.37 11.07 -5.99
N VAL A 251 -3.17 11.80 -5.22
CA VAL A 251 -3.28 13.27 -5.26
C VAL A 251 -2.87 13.82 -3.89
N LEU A 252 -1.82 14.63 -3.90
CA LEU A 252 -1.25 15.23 -2.69
C LEU A 252 -1.71 16.70 -2.56
N PRO A 253 -1.90 17.23 -1.33
CA PRO A 253 -1.66 16.59 -0.03
C PRO A 253 -2.81 15.69 0.46
N GLU A 254 -3.95 15.65 -0.24
CA GLU A 254 -5.18 14.98 0.20
C GLU A 254 -4.94 13.51 0.63
N ASP A 255 -4.19 12.74 -0.15
CA ASP A 255 -3.90 11.34 0.19
C ASP A 255 -2.93 11.15 1.35
N LEU A 256 -2.00 12.10 1.57
CA LEU A 256 -1.14 12.07 2.75
C LEU A 256 -1.94 12.30 4.01
N ASP A 257 -2.87 13.26 3.97
CA ASP A 257 -3.79 13.51 5.08
C ASP A 257 -4.66 12.29 5.34
N PHE A 258 -5.23 11.67 4.29
CA PHE A 258 -6.06 10.47 4.45
C PHE A 258 -5.29 9.28 5.05
N ILE A 259 -4.06 9.02 4.61
CA ILE A 259 -3.22 7.95 5.15
C ILE A 259 -2.92 8.21 6.63
N LYS A 260 -2.51 9.45 6.97
CA LYS A 260 -2.18 9.83 8.35
C LYS A 260 -3.40 9.77 9.27
N GLU A 261 -4.56 10.20 8.78
CA GLU A 261 -5.81 10.17 9.55
C GLU A 261 -6.28 8.74 9.85
N GLN A 262 -6.02 7.77 8.97
CA GLN A 262 -6.31 6.36 9.24
C GLN A 262 -5.41 5.75 10.33
N ILE A 263 -4.19 6.28 10.52
CA ILE A 263 -3.24 5.80 11.54
C ILE A 263 -3.48 6.53 12.88
N GLY A 264 -3.52 7.86 12.82
CA GLY A 264 -3.59 8.72 14.00
C GLY A 264 -5.01 8.95 14.52
N GLY A 265 -6.01 8.84 13.66
CA GLY A 265 -7.30 9.51 13.83
C GLY A 265 -7.27 10.95 13.28
N PRO A 266 -8.35 11.72 13.44
CA PRO A 266 -8.44 13.08 12.91
C PRO A 266 -7.33 13.96 13.50
N ALA A 267 -6.72 14.80 12.66
CA ALA A 267 -5.63 15.68 13.08
C ALA A 267 -6.05 16.70 14.15
N ASP A 268 -7.36 17.00 14.23
CA ASP A 268 -7.96 17.88 15.22
C ASP A 268 -9.28 17.28 15.75
N PRO A 269 -9.22 16.30 16.69
CA PRO A 269 -10.40 15.56 17.16
C PRO A 269 -11.44 16.40 17.91
N GLY A 270 -11.15 17.67 18.20
CA GLY A 270 -12.04 18.56 18.97
C GLY A 270 -11.80 20.06 18.79
N GLY A 271 -10.97 20.49 17.85
CA GLY A 271 -10.67 21.90 17.65
C GLY A 271 -11.59 22.62 16.69
N ARG A 272 -11.07 23.64 16.01
CA ARG A 272 -11.83 24.77 15.44
C ARG A 272 -12.92 24.36 14.42
N ALA A 273 -12.86 23.16 13.85
CA ALA A 273 -13.89 22.62 12.96
C ALA A 273 -15.19 22.26 13.71
N ALA A 274 -15.10 21.61 14.88
CA ALA A 274 -16.24 21.33 15.75
C ALA A 274 -16.84 22.64 16.31
N ALA A 275 -15.98 23.61 16.64
CA ALA A 275 -16.40 24.94 17.09
C ALA A 275 -17.02 25.82 15.97
N ARG A 276 -16.93 25.41 14.70
CA ARG A 276 -17.50 26.09 13.53
C ARG A 276 -18.68 25.33 12.89
N GLY A 277 -19.19 24.30 13.57
CA GLY A 277 -20.37 23.55 13.11
C GLY A 277 -20.11 22.58 11.94
N ARG A 278 -18.86 22.19 11.68
CA ARG A 278 -18.58 21.05 10.78
C ARG A 278 -18.64 19.75 11.59
N GLU A 279 -19.61 18.90 11.31
CA GLU A 279 -19.79 17.58 11.96
C GLU A 279 -18.67 16.59 11.61
N TRP A 280 -18.09 16.68 10.41
CA TRP A 280 -17.08 15.75 9.92
C TRP A 280 -15.64 16.15 10.31
N PRO A 281 -14.89 15.31 11.07
CA PRO A 281 -13.59 15.69 11.65
C PRO A 281 -12.38 15.39 10.74
N PHE A 282 -12.58 14.74 9.60
CA PHE A 282 -11.50 14.31 8.70
C PHE A 282 -11.37 15.21 7.48
N LYS A 283 -10.15 15.34 6.95
CA LYS A 283 -9.84 16.17 5.77
C LYS A 283 -9.50 15.34 4.55
N GLY A 284 -8.92 14.16 4.73
CA GLY A 284 -8.41 13.34 3.65
C GLY A 284 -9.50 12.73 2.77
N ARG A 285 -10.69 12.49 3.34
CA ARG A 285 -11.86 11.99 2.60
C ARG A 285 -13.16 12.57 3.15
N PRO A 286 -14.18 12.75 2.29
CA PRO A 286 -15.52 13.15 2.69
C PRO A 286 -16.27 12.07 3.50
N GLU A 287 -17.37 12.46 4.14
CA GLU A 287 -18.15 11.64 5.08
C GLU A 287 -18.85 10.44 4.42
N ASP A 288 -19.20 10.53 3.14
CA ASP A 288 -19.72 9.40 2.35
C ASP A 288 -18.70 8.26 2.24
N LYS A 289 -17.41 8.53 2.48
CA LYS A 289 -16.32 7.54 2.59
C LYS A 289 -15.85 7.28 4.01
N SER A 290 -16.65 7.64 5.01
CA SER A 290 -16.33 7.47 6.44
C SER A 290 -15.93 6.04 6.82
N PHE A 291 -16.56 5.04 6.20
CA PHE A 291 -16.32 3.62 6.43
C PHE A 291 -14.86 3.21 6.18
N LEU A 292 -14.11 3.93 5.33
CA LEU A 292 -12.70 3.62 5.08
C LEU A 292 -11.81 3.84 6.31
N TYR A 293 -12.18 4.78 7.20
CA TYR A 293 -11.43 5.04 8.44
C TYR A 293 -11.60 3.94 9.49
N GLU A 294 -12.57 3.05 9.30
CA GLU A 294 -12.81 1.92 10.21
C GLU A 294 -12.01 0.67 9.83
N ILE A 295 -11.22 0.74 8.76
CA ILE A 295 -10.50 -0.41 8.21
C ILE A 295 -9.19 -0.67 8.95
N VAL A 296 -8.33 0.35 9.09
CA VAL A 296 -6.96 0.18 9.62
C VAL A 296 -6.89 0.27 11.14
N ALA A 297 -7.49 1.30 11.73
CA ALA A 297 -7.45 1.52 13.17
C ALA A 297 -8.85 1.92 13.67
N ASN A 298 -9.65 0.92 14.06
CA ASN A 298 -11.02 1.16 14.52
C ASN A 298 -11.05 1.45 16.02
N LYS A 299 -10.87 2.72 16.38
CA LYS A 299 -10.91 3.17 17.78
C LYS A 299 -12.32 3.16 18.41
N ARG A 300 -13.40 2.94 17.64
CA ARG A 300 -14.78 2.95 18.14
C ARG A 300 -15.14 1.66 18.87
N ASN A 301 -14.85 0.51 18.25
CA ASN A 301 -15.21 -0.81 18.79
C ASN A 301 -14.01 -1.77 18.89
N GLY A 302 -12.82 -1.37 18.43
CA GLY A 302 -11.62 -2.21 18.44
C GLY A 302 -11.67 -3.37 17.45
N ILE A 303 -12.59 -3.34 16.47
CA ILE A 303 -12.66 -4.30 15.37
C ILE A 303 -11.91 -3.68 14.18
N ASP A 304 -10.59 -3.77 14.23
CA ASP A 304 -9.68 -3.62 13.09
C ASP A 304 -9.12 -5.01 12.73
N PHE A 305 -8.07 -5.11 11.89
CA PHE A 305 -7.53 -6.38 11.41
C PHE A 305 -7.20 -7.37 12.52
N ALA A 306 -8.20 -8.18 12.81
CA ALA A 306 -8.18 -9.21 13.82
C ALA A 306 -8.21 -10.56 13.11
N ARG A 307 -7.35 -11.47 13.56
CA ARG A 307 -7.35 -12.85 13.11
C ARG A 307 -8.62 -13.52 13.62
N VAL A 308 -9.45 -14.11 12.77
CA VAL A 308 -10.45 -15.07 13.24
C VAL A 308 -9.72 -16.40 13.47
N CYS A 309 -9.54 -16.81 14.73
CA CYS A 309 -8.99 -18.10 15.11
C CYS A 309 -10.11 -19.07 15.43
N GLU A 310 -10.00 -20.32 14.97
CA GLU A 310 -10.86 -21.39 15.48
C GLU A 310 -10.17 -22.04 16.67
N VAL A 311 -10.78 -21.96 17.85
CA VAL A 311 -10.33 -22.60 19.08
C VAL A 311 -11.48 -23.47 19.57
N ASP A 312 -11.26 -24.77 19.70
CA ASP A 312 -12.25 -25.75 20.14
C ASP A 312 -13.57 -25.73 19.32
N GLY A 313 -13.47 -25.57 18.00
CA GLY A 313 -14.63 -25.54 17.10
C GLY A 313 -15.44 -24.23 17.15
N GLN A 314 -14.96 -23.20 17.87
CA GLN A 314 -15.55 -21.87 17.88
C GLN A 314 -14.65 -20.85 17.19
N LYS A 315 -15.23 -20.09 16.25
CA LYS A 315 -14.58 -18.94 15.62
C LYS A 315 -14.50 -17.79 16.63
N ARG A 316 -13.28 -17.39 16.98
CA ARG A 316 -12.95 -16.28 17.89
C ARG A 316 -12.23 -15.19 17.14
N ILE A 317 -12.57 -13.93 17.41
CA ILE A 317 -11.86 -12.76 16.87
C ILE A 317 -10.67 -12.48 17.79
N CYS A 318 -9.45 -12.65 17.30
CA CYS A 318 -8.19 -12.37 17.96
C CYS A 318 -7.54 -11.13 17.32
N THR A 319 -7.72 -9.95 17.94
CA THR A 319 -6.95 -8.75 17.61
C THR A 319 -5.50 -8.95 18.05
N ARG A 320 -4.56 -9.01 17.09
CA ARG A 320 -3.18 -9.45 17.32
C ARG A 320 -2.33 -8.45 18.13
N ASP A 321 -2.81 -7.22 18.32
CA ASP A 321 -2.13 -6.16 19.10
C ASP A 321 -2.52 -6.09 20.58
N LYS A 322 -3.49 -6.90 21.03
CA LYS A 322 -3.80 -7.04 22.45
C LYS A 322 -3.78 -8.51 22.81
N VAL A 323 -2.66 -8.98 23.38
CA VAL A 323 -2.73 -10.06 24.35
C VAL A 323 -3.40 -9.49 25.60
N GLY A 324 -4.72 -9.31 25.53
CA GLY A 324 -5.54 -9.17 26.71
C GLY A 324 -5.50 -10.52 27.41
N PHE A 325 -4.64 -10.62 28.42
CA PHE A 325 -4.74 -11.67 29.42
C PHE A 325 -6.16 -11.68 29.99
N LEU A 326 -7.03 -12.54 29.46
CA LEU A 326 -8.08 -13.16 30.26
C LEU A 326 -7.41 -14.34 30.97
N VAL A 327 -6.59 -14.04 31.99
CA VAL A 327 -6.38 -15.00 33.07
C VAL A 327 -7.71 -15.09 33.80
N GLY A 328 -8.58 -15.97 33.31
CA GLY A 328 -9.53 -16.60 34.19
C GLY A 328 -8.75 -17.51 35.12
N PHE A 329 -8.43 -17.04 36.32
CA PHE A 329 -8.25 -17.94 37.45
C PHE A 329 -9.58 -18.67 37.64
N GLY A 330 -9.75 -19.78 36.94
CA GLY A 330 -10.75 -20.77 37.24
C GLY A 330 -10.16 -21.72 38.27
N THR A 331 -10.32 -21.39 39.55
CA THR A 331 -10.36 -22.41 40.58
C THR A 331 -11.48 -23.39 40.23
N ARG A 332 -11.13 -24.62 39.89
CA ARG A 332 -11.82 -25.85 40.32
C ARG A 332 -10.84 -27.00 40.30
#